data_AF-E0CY29-F1
#
_entry.id   AF-E0CY29-F1
#
_cell.length_a   1.000
_cell.length_b   1.000
_cell.length_c   1.000
_cell.angle_alpha   90.00
_cell.angle_beta   90.00
_cell.angle_gamma   90.00
#
_symmetry.space_group_name_H-M   'P 1'
#
loop_
_entity.id
_entity.type
_entity.pdbx_description
1 polymer ?
#
loop_
_entity_poly.entity_id
_entity_poly.type
_entity_poly.pdbx_seq_one_letter_code
_entity_poly.pdbx_strand_id
1 'polypeptide(L)'
;MDYDFKVKLSSERERVEDLFEYEGCKVGRGTYGHVYKAKRKDGKDDKDYALKQIEGTGISMSACREIALLRELKHPNVISLLKVFLSHADRKHIIKFHRASKANKKPVQLPRGMV
;
A
#
# COMPACT_ATOMS: atom_id res chain seq x y z
N MET A 1 -2.87 6.95 28.24
CA MET A 1 -1.86 7.38 27.25
C MET A 1 -1.46 8.80 27.63
N ASP A 2 -0.17 9.06 27.71
CA ASP A 2 0.34 10.41 28.02
C ASP A 2 -0.15 11.44 26.98
N TYR A 3 -0.59 12.61 27.45
CA TYR A 3 -1.23 13.61 26.60
C TYR A 3 -0.23 14.23 25.62
N ASP A 4 0.94 14.62 26.12
CA ASP A 4 1.99 15.24 25.31
C ASP A 4 2.50 14.26 24.25
N PHE A 5 2.67 12.99 24.62
CA PHE A 5 2.99 11.91 23.70
C PHE A 5 1.94 11.76 22.59
N LYS A 6 0.65 11.82 22.93
CA LYS A 6 -0.44 11.72 21.95
C LYS A 6 -0.44 12.90 20.99
N VAL A 7 -0.28 14.12 21.48
CA VAL A 7 -0.26 15.34 20.66
C VAL A 7 0.94 15.32 19.71
N LYS A 8 2.13 14.98 20.21
CA LYS A 8 3.34 14.87 19.40
C LYS A 8 3.16 13.85 18.27
N LEU A 9 2.70 12.64 18.58
CA LEU A 9 2.45 11.61 17.57
C LEU A 9 1.37 12.02 16.57
N SER A 10 0.35 12.78 16.99
CA SER A 10 -0.68 13.28 16.09
C SER A 10 -0.17 14.36 15.14
N SER A 11 0.79 15.17 15.59
CA SER A 11 1.42 16.24 14.79
C SER A 11 2.41 15.69 13.77
N GLU A 12 3.19 14.68 14.14
CA GLU A 12 4.22 14.09 13.27
C GLU A 12 3.65 13.02 12.32
N ARG A 13 2.41 12.56 12.54
CA ARG A 13 1.81 11.50 11.74
C ARG A 13 1.52 11.97 10.32
N GLU A 14 2.21 11.33 9.38
CA GLU A 14 1.88 11.43 7.98
C GLU A 14 0.53 10.78 7.68
N ARG A 15 -0.32 11.52 6.97
CA ARG A 15 -1.61 11.03 6.49
C ARG A 15 -1.54 10.76 5.00
N VAL A 16 -2.33 9.77 4.55
CA VAL A 16 -2.27 9.36 3.14
C VAL A 16 -2.88 10.42 2.23
N GLU A 17 -3.94 11.07 2.71
CA GLU A 17 -4.67 12.16 2.06
C GLU A 17 -3.81 13.42 1.88
N ASP A 18 -2.82 13.65 2.75
CA ASP A 18 -1.92 14.80 2.67
C ASP A 18 -0.78 14.56 1.65
N LEU A 19 -0.35 13.30 1.51
CA LEU A 19 0.79 12.93 0.68
C LEU A 19 0.41 12.50 -0.74
N PHE A 20 -0.79 11.93 -0.91
CA PHE A 20 -1.22 11.33 -2.17
C PHE A 20 -2.56 11.87 -2.65
N GLU A 21 -2.66 12.09 -3.95
CA GLU A 21 -3.90 12.34 -4.66
C GLU A 21 -4.38 11.02 -5.27
N TYR A 22 -5.57 10.58 -4.88
CA TYR A 22 -6.17 9.31 -5.31
C TYR A 22 -7.70 9.35 -5.38
N GLU A 23 -8.30 10.52 -5.15
CA GLU A 23 -9.75 10.71 -5.23
C GLU A 23 -10.23 10.52 -6.68
N GLY A 24 -11.37 9.85 -6.86
CA GLY A 24 -11.89 9.48 -8.19
C GLY A 24 -11.07 8.39 -8.93
N CYS A 25 -9.88 8.03 -8.45
CA CYS A 25 -8.95 7.15 -9.15
C CYS A 25 -9.03 5.68 -8.71
N LYS A 26 -10.23 5.19 -8.38
CA LYS A 26 -10.43 3.78 -7.98
C LYS A 26 -10.25 2.87 -9.20
N VAL A 27 -9.35 1.89 -9.09
CA VAL A 27 -9.00 0.94 -10.16
C VAL A 27 -9.40 -0.50 -9.85
N GLY A 28 -9.74 -0.81 -8.60
CA GLY A 28 -10.14 -2.16 -8.21
C GLY A 28 -10.95 -2.21 -6.92
N ARG A 29 -11.81 -3.22 -6.83
CA ARG A 29 -12.60 -3.56 -5.65
C ARG A 29 -12.69 -5.08 -5.52
N GLY A 30 -12.58 -5.59 -4.30
CA GLY A 30 -12.80 -7.01 -4.00
C GLY A 30 -12.83 -7.25 -2.50
N THR A 31 -12.81 -8.52 -2.10
CA THR A 31 -12.84 -8.96 -0.69
C THR A 31 -11.66 -8.46 0.15
N TYR A 32 -10.58 -8.03 -0.50
CA TYR A 32 -9.41 -7.47 0.17
C TYR A 32 -9.47 -5.94 0.31
N GLY A 33 -10.57 -5.31 -0.10
CA GLY A 33 -10.80 -3.87 -0.06
C GLY A 33 -10.71 -3.17 -1.42
N HIS A 34 -10.28 -1.91 -1.38
CA HIS A 34 -10.30 -1.00 -2.53
C HIS A 34 -8.89 -0.64 -2.96
N VAL A 35 -8.64 -0.61 -4.26
CA VAL A 35 -7.36 -0.20 -4.83
C VAL A 35 -7.54 1.05 -5.68
N TYR A 36 -6.67 2.01 -5.46
CA TYR A 36 -6.64 3.30 -6.12
C TYR A 36 -5.30 3.48 -6.83
N LYS A 37 -5.36 4.13 -7.99
CA LYS A 37 -4.17 4.72 -8.60
C LYS A 37 -3.91 6.06 -7.90
N ALA A 38 -2.71 6.25 -7.39
CA ALA A 38 -2.34 7.42 -6.60
C ALA A 38 -1.12 8.11 -7.20
N LYS A 39 -1.07 9.44 -7.11
CA LYS A 39 0.12 10.25 -7.40
C LYS A 39 0.54 11.03 -6.16
N ARG A 40 1.83 11.32 -6.02
CA ARG A 40 2.33 12.13 -4.91
C ARG A 40 1.97 13.60 -5.12
N LYS A 41 1.50 14.26 -4.06
CA LYS A 41 1.20 15.70 -4.07
C LYS A 41 2.45 16.58 -4.01
N ASP A 42 3.55 16.06 -3.48
CA ASP A 42 4.80 16.82 -3.32
C ASP A 42 5.62 16.97 -4.61
N GLY A 43 5.14 16.43 -5.74
CA GLY A 43 5.77 16.58 -7.06
C GLY A 43 7.18 15.99 -7.18
N LYS A 44 7.64 15.21 -6.19
CA LYS A 44 9.02 14.66 -6.19
C LYS A 44 9.24 13.62 -7.28
N ASP A 45 8.20 12.96 -7.73
CA ASP A 45 8.24 12.01 -8.83
C ASP A 45 6.88 11.94 -9.55
N ASP A 46 6.93 11.66 -10.85
CA ASP A 46 5.72 11.43 -11.68
C ASP A 46 5.38 9.93 -11.76
N LYS A 47 5.69 9.17 -10.69
CA LYS A 47 5.38 7.73 -10.67
C LYS A 47 3.93 7.52 -10.23
N ASP A 48 3.32 6.50 -10.83
CA ASP A 48 2.03 6.00 -10.38
C ASP A 48 2.21 5.01 -9.22
N TYR A 49 1.40 5.17 -8.18
CA TYR A 49 1.36 4.30 -7.00
C TYR A 49 0.05 3.53 -6.93
N ALA A 50 0.09 2.34 -6.32
CA ALA A 50 -1.10 1.57 -6.00
C ALA A 50 -1.38 1.70 -4.50
N LEU A 51 -2.50 2.34 -4.18
CA LEU A 51 -2.96 2.55 -2.80
C LEU A 51 -4.09 1.57 -2.52
N LYS A 52 -3.86 0.62 -1.61
CA LYS A 52 -4.84 -0.36 -1.17
C LYS A 52 -5.42 0.07 0.17
N GLN A 53 -6.70 0.43 0.19
CA GLN A 53 -7.48 0.58 1.40
C GLN A 53 -7.99 -0.80 1.81
N ILE A 54 -7.54 -1.29 2.97
CA ILE A 54 -7.96 -2.60 3.48
C ILE A 54 -9.38 -2.49 4.05
N GLU A 55 -10.20 -3.50 3.76
CA GLU A 55 -11.56 -3.62 4.29
C GLU A 55 -11.56 -4.18 5.72
N GLY A 56 -12.52 -3.71 6.52
CA GLY A 56 -12.69 -4.10 7.92
C GLY A 56 -12.16 -3.08 8.93
N THR A 57 -12.54 -3.27 10.20
CA THR A 57 -12.06 -2.48 11.34
C THR A 57 -10.82 -3.14 11.95
N GLY A 58 -9.94 -2.34 12.57
CA GLY A 58 -8.76 -2.90 13.24
C GLY A 58 -7.74 -3.55 12.29
N ILE A 59 -6.77 -4.28 12.84
CA ILE A 59 -5.79 -5.06 12.03
C ILE A 59 -6.36 -6.46 11.93
N SER A 60 -6.99 -6.79 10.80
CA SER A 60 -7.42 -8.17 10.54
C SER A 60 -6.23 -9.11 10.40
N MET A 61 -6.44 -10.41 10.62
CA MET A 61 -5.42 -11.44 10.39
C MET A 61 -4.85 -11.39 8.96
N SER A 62 -5.70 -11.10 7.98
CA SER A 62 -5.26 -10.93 6.58
C SER A 62 -4.37 -9.69 6.40
N ALA A 63 -4.73 -8.55 7.00
CA ALA A 63 -3.92 -7.34 6.97
C ALA A 63 -2.57 -7.53 7.68
N CYS A 64 -2.58 -8.18 8.85
CA CYS A 64 -1.38 -8.48 9.63
C CYS A 64 -0.40 -9.33 8.81
N ARG A 65 -0.89 -10.45 8.24
CA ARG A 65 -0.09 -11.34 7.40
C ARG A 65 0.44 -10.63 6.16
N GLU A 66 -0.38 -9.83 5.49
CA GLU A 66 0.03 -9.07 4.30
C GLU A 66 1.15 -8.08 4.62
N ILE A 67 1.04 -7.32 5.72
CA ILE A 67 2.08 -6.37 6.15
C ILE A 67 3.36 -7.11 6.56
N ALA A 68 3.25 -8.15 7.38
CA ALA A 68 4.40 -8.90 7.88
C ALA A 68 5.20 -9.53 6.74
N LEU A 69 4.53 -10.18 5.79
CA LEU A 69 5.22 -10.81 4.66
C LEU A 69 5.83 -9.79 3.70
N LEU A 70 5.07 -8.75 3.30
CA LEU A 70 5.57 -7.79 2.31
C LEU A 70 6.64 -6.85 2.85
N ARG A 71 6.76 -6.73 4.17
CA ARG A 71 7.85 -5.98 4.82
C ARG A 71 9.20 -6.70 4.68
N GLU A 72 9.20 -8.03 4.70
CA GLU A 72 10.43 -8.84 4.60
C GLU A 72 10.75 -9.25 3.15
N LEU A 73 9.73 -9.41 2.29
CA LEU A 73 9.93 -9.85 0.91
C LEU A 73 10.52 -8.75 0.01
N LYS A 74 11.70 -9.03 -0.56
CA LYS A 74 12.37 -8.16 -1.53
C LYS A 74 12.81 -8.96 -2.76
N HIS A 75 12.00 -8.94 -3.81
CA HIS A 75 12.29 -9.66 -5.05
C HIS A 75 11.66 -8.93 -6.26
N PRO A 76 12.34 -8.84 -7.42
CA PRO A 76 11.85 -8.08 -8.59
C PRO A 76 10.50 -8.54 -9.14
N ASN A 77 10.13 -9.81 -8.93
CA ASN A 77 8.86 -10.37 -9.38
C ASN A 77 7.74 -10.36 -8.31
N VAL A 78 8.06 -9.91 -7.10
CA VAL A 78 7.10 -9.78 -5.99
C VAL A 78 6.81 -8.30 -5.77
N ILE A 79 5.54 -7.96 -5.53
CA ILE A 79 5.17 -6.57 -5.28
C ILE A 79 5.80 -6.08 -3.96
N SER A 80 6.48 -4.95 -3.99
CA SER A 80 7.08 -4.36 -2.79
C SER A 80 6.08 -3.47 -2.05
N LEU A 81 6.04 -3.64 -0.72
CA LEU A 81 5.42 -2.70 0.19
C LEU A 81 6.32 -1.47 0.32
N LEU A 82 5.76 -0.28 0.08
CA LEU A 82 6.49 0.98 0.21
C LEU A 82 6.28 1.61 1.57
N LYS A 83 5.01 1.72 1.98
CA LYS A 83 4.63 2.41 3.21
C LYS A 83 3.27 1.92 3.70
N VAL A 84 3.08 1.95 5.01
CA VAL A 84 1.81 1.64 5.68
C VAL A 84 1.33 2.89 6.39
N PHE A 85 0.09 3.29 6.11
CA PHE A 85 -0.60 4.39 6.77
C PHE A 85 -1.70 3.84 7.67
N LEU A 86 -1.63 4.18 8.94
CA LEU A 86 -2.63 3.81 9.95
C LEU A 86 -3.44 5.05 10.32
N SER A 87 -4.66 5.16 9.81
CA SER A 87 -5.61 6.15 10.31
C SER A 87 -6.22 5.64 11.61
N HIS A 88 -6.30 6.52 12.62
CA HIS A 88 -7.00 6.22 13.87
C HIS A 88 -8.52 6.14 13.68
N ALA A 89 -9.06 6.70 12.60
CA ALA A 89 -10.49 6.70 12.28
C ALA A 89 -10.90 5.49 11.42
N ASP A 90 -10.45 4.30 11.79
CA ASP A 90 -10.86 3.00 11.21
C ASP A 90 -10.43 2.69 9.76
N ARG A 91 -9.49 3.44 9.16
CA ARG A 91 -9.05 3.20 7.78
C ARG A 91 -7.56 2.94 7.68
N LYS A 92 -7.18 1.90 6.95
CA LYS A 92 -5.77 1.50 6.76
C LYS A 92 -5.43 1.48 5.30
N HIS A 93 -4.33 2.14 4.97
CA HIS A 93 -3.87 2.24 3.59
C HIS A 93 -2.48 1.63 3.49
N ILE A 94 -2.32 0.72 2.53
CA ILE A 94 -1.04 0.16 2.14
C ILE A 94 -0.67 0.76 0.79
N ILE A 95 0.51 1.38 0.69
CA ILE A 95 1.06 1.82 -0.60
C ILE A 95 2.02 0.77 -1.14
N LYS A 96 1.83 0.43 -2.40
CA LYS A 96 2.69 -0.45 -3.19
C LYS A 96 3.08 0.25 -4.48
N PHE A 97 4.16 -0.21 -5.12
CA PHE A 97 4.43 0.20 -6.49
C PHE A 97 3.30 -0.25 -7.42
N HIS A 98 2.85 0.65 -8.29
CA HIS A 98 1.96 0.25 -9.37
C HIS A 98 2.77 -0.56 -10.39
N ARG A 99 2.54 -1.87 -10.44
CA ARG A 99 3.05 -2.69 -11.54
C ARG A 99 2.17 -2.40 -12.73
N ALA A 100 2.62 -1.51 -13.61
CA ALA A 100 1.87 -1.12 -14.80
C ALA A 100 1.39 -2.38 -15.54
N SER A 101 0.09 -2.48 -15.81
CA SER A 101 -0.55 -3.62 -16.49
C SER A 101 0.06 -3.91 -17.88
N LYS A 102 0.80 -2.94 -18.42
CA LYS A 102 1.48 -2.98 -19.73
C LYS A 102 3.00 -3.16 -19.65
N ALA A 103 3.58 -3.46 -18.48
CA ALA A 103 4.98 -3.86 -18.43
C ALA A 103 5.14 -5.19 -19.19
N ASN A 104 5.89 -5.16 -20.30
CA ASN A 104 6.21 -6.32 -21.15
C ASN A 104 6.40 -7.57 -20.31
N LYS A 105 5.39 -8.45 -20.30
CA LYS A 105 5.46 -9.74 -19.61
C LYS A 105 6.51 -10.57 -20.35
N LYS A 106 7.76 -10.49 -19.93
CA LYS A 106 8.80 -11.38 -20.45
C LYS A 106 8.51 -12.78 -19.93
N PRO A 107 8.31 -13.78 -20.79
CA PRO A 107 8.18 -15.15 -20.33
C PRO A 107 9.48 -15.54 -19.63
N VAL A 108 9.40 -15.91 -18.36
CA VAL A 108 10.51 -16.48 -17.60
C VAL A 108 10.48 -17.99 -17.86
N GLN A 109 11.54 -18.53 -18.47
CA GLN A 109 11.65 -19.98 -18.57
C GLN A 109 11.95 -20.56 -17.19
N LEU A 110 10.98 -21.28 -16.64
CA LEU A 110 11.15 -22.02 -15.40
C LEU A 110 11.75 -23.40 -15.72
N PRO A 111 12.77 -23.86 -14.98
CA PRO A 111 13.28 -25.22 -15.14
C PRO A 111 12.15 -26.23 -14.86
N ARG A 112 11.99 -27.21 -15.77
CA ARG A 112 11.00 -28.29 -15.63
C ARG A 112 11.47 -29.19 -14.49
N GLY A 113 10.85 -29.08 -13.32
CA GLY A 113 11.20 -29.90 -12.15
C GLY A 113 10.89 -29.26 -10.78
N MET A 114 10.33 -28.05 -10.75
CA MET A 114 9.94 -27.41 -9.49
C MET A 114 8.47 -27.76 -9.15
N VAL A 115 8.24 -29.01 -8.74
CA VAL A 115 7.09 -29.45 -7.93
C VAL A 115 7.64 -30.30 -6.80
#